data_AF-A0A7J8X279-F1
#
_entry.id   AF-A0A7J8X279-F1
#
_cell.length_a   1.000
_cell.length_b   1.000
_cell.length_c   1.000
_cell.angle_alpha   90.00
_cell.angle_beta   90.00
_cell.angle_gamma   90.00
#
_symmetry.space_group_name_H-M   'P 1'
#
loop_
_entity.id
_entity.type
_entity.pdbx_description
1 polymer ?
#
loop_
_entity_poly.entity_id
_entity_poly.type
_entity_poly.pdbx_seq_one_letter_code
_entity_poly.pdbx_strand_id
1 'polypeptide(L)'
;GVFINPAFIEPFGLTLIEAAAYGLPIVATKNGGPVDIHRVLDNGLLVDPHDQQSIADALLKLVSDKHLWARCRQNGLKNIHLFSWPEHCKTYLSRIVMCKPRQPRWQSSDVGFENLETNSPGDSLRDIQDLSLNLKFSLDGEKSEGTGTGALDNSFDIDDSVDRKSNLEKADLKFSKGVIGSLMEKAGQHFGGGRFPALRMRKYIFVIAVDCDSVSDIPKVIRTIMDAAGKENPIGFILSTSLSVSEVHSILISGSISPLDFDAFICNSGGDVYYPSLSSEDGLGLPFIVDSDYQSHIEYRWGGEGLRKTLVRWATSVNDKNGQTVEENESRSTTHCYAFRVKDAEQVPTVKELRKFMRVQALRCHVIYCQNGTTLNVIPVLASRAQALRYLYIRWGLELSNVITFVGECGDTDYEGLLGGVHKTVILKGIGNDALKLHSNRSYPLEHVLPFNSPNIVQAKGCCNEDVRASLQNIGVIKE
;
A
#
# COMPACT_ATOMS: atom_id res chain seq x y z
N GLY A 1 -18.48 -16.95 39.51
CA GLY A 1 -18.84 -17.47 38.18
C GLY A 1 -17.65 -17.36 37.25
N VAL A 2 -17.82 -17.73 35.98
CA VAL A 2 -16.81 -17.65 34.91
C VAL A 2 -17.53 -17.14 33.67
N PHE A 3 -16.90 -16.29 32.86
CA PHE A 3 -17.41 -15.89 31.55
C PHE A 3 -16.82 -16.81 30.47
N ILE A 4 -17.59 -17.17 29.44
CA ILE A 4 -17.11 -18.04 28.36
C ILE A 4 -17.48 -17.52 26.97
N ASN A 5 -16.50 -17.49 26.07
CA ASN A 5 -16.67 -17.22 24.64
C ASN A 5 -15.91 -18.29 23.81
N PRO A 6 -16.56 -19.41 23.47
CA PRO A 6 -15.96 -20.54 22.76
C PRO A 6 -16.22 -20.43 21.24
N ALA A 7 -16.14 -19.21 20.68
CA ALA A 7 -16.35 -19.00 19.24
C ALA A 7 -15.31 -19.73 18.39
N PHE A 8 -15.69 -20.21 17.20
CA PHE A 8 -14.74 -20.86 16.28
C PHE A 8 -13.56 -19.96 15.92
N ILE A 9 -13.81 -18.66 15.74
CA ILE A 9 -12.83 -17.58 15.64
C ILE A 9 -13.40 -16.35 16.36
N GLU A 10 -12.62 -15.71 17.22
CA GLU A 10 -12.96 -14.41 17.83
C GLU A 10 -11.96 -13.35 17.34
N PRO A 11 -12.35 -12.37 16.50
CA PRO A 11 -11.41 -11.41 15.92
C PRO A 11 -10.79 -10.45 16.95
N PHE A 12 -11.46 -10.15 18.07
CA PHE A 12 -10.86 -9.33 19.14
C PHE A 12 -11.28 -9.77 20.54
N GLY A 13 -12.59 -9.85 20.83
CA GLY A 13 -13.11 -10.28 22.13
C GLY A 13 -13.39 -9.14 23.12
N LEU A 14 -14.10 -8.08 22.72
CA LEU A 14 -14.51 -6.98 23.62
C LEU A 14 -15.18 -7.47 24.92
N THR A 15 -16.05 -8.49 24.81
CA THR A 15 -16.74 -9.10 25.96
C THR A 15 -15.80 -9.77 26.97
N LEU A 16 -14.61 -10.19 26.54
CA LEU A 16 -13.56 -10.72 27.43
C LEU A 16 -12.89 -9.60 28.23
N ILE A 17 -12.69 -8.43 27.60
CA ILE A 17 -12.16 -7.22 28.22
C ILE A 17 -13.18 -6.69 29.25
N GLU A 18 -14.47 -6.66 28.90
CA GLU A 18 -15.56 -6.31 29.80
C GLU A 18 -15.64 -7.26 31.01
N ALA A 19 -15.62 -8.58 30.79
CA ALA A 19 -15.58 -9.56 31.87
C ALA A 19 -14.37 -9.36 32.79
N ALA A 20 -13.18 -9.13 32.22
CA ALA A 20 -11.96 -8.85 32.97
C ALA A 20 -12.04 -7.55 33.80
N ALA A 21 -12.71 -6.52 33.29
CA ALA A 21 -12.91 -5.24 33.98
C ALA A 21 -13.76 -5.39 35.26
N TYR A 22 -14.74 -6.30 35.26
CA TYR A 22 -15.49 -6.68 36.46
C TYR A 22 -14.78 -7.74 37.32
N GLY A 23 -13.55 -8.14 36.95
CA GLY A 23 -12.76 -9.14 37.67
C GLY A 23 -13.32 -10.56 37.55
N LEU A 24 -14.04 -10.86 36.47
CA LEU A 24 -14.61 -12.17 36.18
C LEU A 24 -13.62 -12.98 35.34
N PRO A 25 -13.16 -14.16 35.80
CA PRO A 25 -12.28 -15.01 35.00
C PRO A 25 -12.94 -15.51 33.72
N ILE A 26 -12.15 -15.67 32.65
CA ILE A 26 -12.61 -16.04 31.32
C ILE A 26 -12.21 -17.47 30.90
N VAL A 27 -13.04 -18.09 30.06
CA VAL A 27 -12.65 -19.19 29.17
C VAL A 27 -12.89 -18.71 27.74
N ALA A 28 -11.88 -18.76 26.87
CA ALA A 28 -11.98 -18.23 25.53
C ALA A 28 -11.35 -19.15 24.47
N THR A 29 -11.83 -19.03 23.23
CA THR A 29 -11.23 -19.70 22.08
C THR A 29 -9.75 -19.36 21.90
N LYS A 30 -8.91 -20.36 21.59
CA LYS A 30 -7.51 -20.17 21.20
C LYS A 30 -7.34 -19.56 19.79
N ASN A 31 -8.44 -19.25 19.09
CA ASN A 31 -8.44 -18.80 17.70
C ASN A 31 -8.75 -17.30 17.59
N GLY A 32 -7.69 -16.46 17.51
CA GLY A 32 -7.79 -15.03 17.24
C GLY A 32 -7.40 -14.13 18.42
N GLY A 33 -8.06 -12.98 18.53
CA GLY A 33 -7.77 -11.93 19.52
C GLY A 33 -7.72 -12.35 21.00
N PRO A 34 -8.46 -13.37 21.47
CA PRO A 34 -8.37 -13.81 22.87
C PRO A 34 -6.98 -14.31 23.27
N VAL A 35 -6.16 -14.77 22.32
CA VAL A 35 -4.77 -15.17 22.58
C VAL A 35 -3.94 -13.96 23.04
N ASP A 36 -4.13 -12.81 22.39
CA ASP A 36 -3.44 -11.57 22.73
C ASP A 36 -4.01 -10.94 24.01
N ILE A 37 -5.33 -10.99 24.21
CA ILE A 37 -5.97 -10.58 25.48
C ILE A 37 -5.43 -11.40 26.65
N HIS A 38 -5.44 -12.74 26.54
CA HIS A 38 -4.98 -13.63 27.61
C HIS A 38 -3.49 -13.41 27.94
N ARG A 39 -2.64 -13.19 26.92
CA ARG A 39 -1.20 -12.89 27.12
C ARG A 39 -0.96 -11.62 27.92
N VAL A 40 -1.86 -10.63 27.85
CA VAL A 40 -1.74 -9.37 28.61
C VAL A 40 -2.47 -9.43 29.96
N LEU A 41 -3.62 -10.10 30.04
CA LEU A 41 -4.47 -10.08 31.23
C LEU A 41 -4.26 -11.24 32.21
N ASP A 42 -3.75 -12.41 31.81
CA ASP A 42 -3.65 -13.66 32.62
C ASP A 42 -4.89 -13.92 33.51
N ASN A 43 -6.08 -13.66 32.96
CA ASN A 43 -7.35 -13.65 33.69
C ASN A 43 -8.23 -14.88 33.39
N GLY A 44 -7.68 -15.97 32.86
CA GLY A 44 -8.50 -17.08 32.39
C GLY A 44 -7.73 -18.23 31.77
N LEU A 45 -8.42 -18.99 30.91
CA LEU A 45 -7.89 -20.13 30.16
C LEU A 45 -8.29 -20.05 28.67
N LEU A 46 -7.44 -20.59 27.81
CA LEU A 46 -7.73 -20.76 26.38
C LEU A 46 -8.06 -22.23 26.06
N VAL A 47 -9.03 -22.46 25.18
CA VAL A 47 -9.55 -23.78 24.79
C VAL A 47 -9.69 -23.91 23.27
N ASP A 48 -9.74 -25.15 22.76
CA ASP A 48 -10.17 -25.37 21.37
C ASP A 48 -11.71 -25.34 21.30
N PRO A 49 -12.32 -24.51 20.44
CA PRO A 49 -13.78 -24.47 20.28
C PRO A 49 -14.39 -25.78 19.72
N HIS A 50 -13.58 -26.70 19.19
CA HIS A 50 -14.04 -28.03 18.74
C HIS A 50 -13.92 -29.11 19.84
N ASP A 51 -13.14 -28.87 20.90
CA ASP A 51 -12.92 -29.84 21.98
C ASP A 51 -13.87 -29.56 23.15
N GLN A 52 -14.98 -30.29 23.16
CA GLN A 52 -16.01 -30.20 24.21
C GLN A 52 -15.47 -30.57 25.61
N GLN A 53 -14.48 -31.46 25.69
CA GLN A 53 -13.88 -31.87 26.96
C GLN A 53 -12.94 -30.79 27.48
N SER A 54 -12.09 -30.20 26.62
CA SER A 54 -11.25 -29.04 26.97
C SER A 54 -12.08 -27.86 27.51
N ILE A 55 -13.23 -27.58 26.89
CA ILE A 55 -14.18 -26.57 27.36
C ILE A 55 -14.72 -26.92 28.77
N ALA A 56 -15.19 -28.16 28.96
CA ALA A 56 -15.73 -28.63 30.24
C ALA A 56 -14.68 -28.59 31.37
N ASP A 57 -13.47 -29.09 31.10
CA ASP A 57 -12.36 -29.14 32.05
C ASP A 57 -11.89 -27.74 32.44
N ALA A 58 -11.79 -26.81 31.49
CA ALA A 58 -11.42 -25.42 31.76
C ALA A 58 -12.44 -24.70 32.66
N LEU A 59 -13.74 -24.89 32.39
CA LEU A 59 -14.83 -24.38 33.23
C LEU A 59 -14.80 -25.00 34.64
N LEU A 60 -14.72 -26.33 34.73
CA LEU A 60 -14.69 -27.04 36.01
C LEU A 60 -13.48 -26.64 36.85
N LYS A 61 -12.29 -26.50 36.23
CA LYS A 61 -11.06 -26.04 36.88
C LYS A 61 -11.19 -24.63 37.46
N LEU A 62 -11.74 -23.67 36.71
CA LEU A 62 -11.95 -22.30 37.19
C LEU A 62 -13.08 -22.18 38.23
N VAL A 63 -14.05 -23.10 38.27
CA VAL A 63 -15.12 -23.11 39.29
C VAL A 63 -14.69 -23.82 40.58
N SER A 64 -13.82 -24.83 40.49
CA SER A 64 -13.34 -25.61 41.64
C SER A 64 -12.10 -25.00 42.32
N ASP A 65 -11.10 -24.53 41.56
CA ASP A 65 -9.89 -23.95 42.11
C ASP A 65 -10.09 -22.46 42.47
N LYS A 66 -10.38 -22.24 43.76
CA LYS A 66 -10.53 -20.90 44.35
C LYS A 66 -9.25 -20.05 44.26
N HIS A 67 -8.06 -20.66 44.25
CA HIS A 67 -6.79 -19.92 44.16
C HIS A 67 -6.54 -19.46 42.73
N LEU A 68 -6.76 -20.33 41.73
CA LEU A 68 -6.74 -19.94 40.33
C LEU A 68 -7.79 -18.86 40.03
N TRP A 69 -9.02 -19.03 40.49
CA TRP A 69 -10.09 -18.04 40.30
C TRP A 69 -9.72 -16.67 40.88
N ALA A 70 -9.21 -16.64 42.11
CA ALA A 70 -8.76 -15.40 42.76
C ALA A 70 -7.57 -14.76 42.03
N ARG A 71 -6.61 -15.56 41.54
CA ARG A 71 -5.47 -15.07 40.74
C ARG A 71 -5.96 -14.44 39.43
N CYS A 72 -6.81 -15.13 38.68
CA CYS A 72 -7.36 -14.63 37.42
C CYS A 72 -8.17 -13.34 37.61
N ARG A 73 -8.97 -13.24 38.69
CA ARG A 73 -9.65 -11.98 39.07
C ARG A 73 -8.66 -10.86 39.35
N GLN A 74 -7.62 -11.12 40.16
CA GLN A 74 -6.63 -10.11 40.53
C GLN A 74 -5.81 -9.64 39.33
N ASN A 75 -5.43 -10.54 38.44
CA ASN A 75 -4.70 -10.24 37.21
C ASN A 75 -5.55 -9.39 36.25
N GLY A 76 -6.82 -9.78 36.02
CA GLY A 76 -7.76 -9.01 35.20
C GLY A 76 -7.92 -7.58 35.70
N LEU A 77 -8.29 -7.41 36.97
CA LEU A 77 -8.45 -6.09 37.60
C LEU A 77 -7.16 -5.24 37.61
N LYS A 78 -5.99 -5.88 37.71
CA LYS A 78 -4.69 -5.20 37.65
C LYS A 78 -4.37 -4.73 36.24
N ASN A 79 -4.53 -5.60 35.24
CA ASN A 79 -3.98 -5.40 33.89
C ASN A 79 -4.97 -4.73 32.91
N ILE A 80 -6.27 -4.64 33.24
CA ILE A 80 -7.32 -4.08 32.37
C ILE A 80 -6.99 -2.68 31.83
N HIS A 81 -6.27 -1.85 32.59
CA HIS A 81 -5.88 -0.50 32.18
C HIS A 81 -5.05 -0.46 30.88
N LEU A 82 -4.37 -1.57 30.52
CA LEU A 82 -3.60 -1.69 29.27
C LEU A 82 -4.48 -1.74 28.02
N PHE A 83 -5.78 -2.03 28.16
CA PHE A 83 -6.79 -1.98 27.08
C PHE A 83 -7.55 -0.64 27.05
N SER A 84 -7.11 0.35 27.83
CA SER A 84 -7.69 1.71 27.80
C SER A 84 -7.17 2.52 26.60
N TRP A 85 -7.99 3.46 26.11
CA TRP A 85 -7.60 4.38 25.04
C TRP A 85 -6.29 5.14 25.33
N PRO A 86 -6.02 5.68 26.53
CA PRO A 86 -4.76 6.35 26.83
C PRO A 86 -3.52 5.47 26.65
N GLU A 87 -3.52 4.24 27.19
CA GLU A 87 -2.36 3.33 27.04
C GLU A 87 -2.23 2.79 25.62
N HIS A 88 -3.35 2.58 24.90
CA HIS A 88 -3.33 2.25 23.48
C HIS A 88 -2.67 3.38 22.65
N CYS A 89 -3.14 4.63 22.79
CA CYS A 89 -2.59 5.78 22.09
C CYS A 89 -1.11 6.01 22.42
N LYS A 90 -0.73 5.90 23.70
CA LYS A 90 0.66 6.01 24.18
C LYS A 90 1.57 4.92 23.60
N THR A 91 1.10 3.68 23.51
CA THR A 91 1.83 2.55 22.91
C THR A 91 1.94 2.71 21.39
N TYR A 92 0.90 3.20 20.73
CA TYR A 92 0.90 3.46 19.29
C TYR A 92 1.86 4.61 18.92
N LEU A 93 1.80 5.74 19.64
CA LEU A 93 2.67 6.89 19.43
C LEU A 93 4.14 6.56 19.72
N SER A 94 4.46 5.80 20.77
CA SER A 94 5.85 5.41 21.05
C SER A 94 6.41 4.52 19.93
N ARG A 95 5.62 3.60 19.39
CA ARG A 95 6.01 2.80 18.20
C ARG A 95 6.25 3.68 16.97
N ILE A 96 5.41 4.68 16.71
CA ILE A 96 5.64 5.66 15.62
C ILE A 96 6.95 6.43 15.82
N VAL A 97 7.24 6.89 17.04
CA VAL A 97 8.48 7.63 17.34
C VAL A 97 9.75 6.77 17.12
N MET A 98 9.67 5.46 17.29
CA MET A 98 10.78 4.55 16.95
C MET A 98 10.98 4.33 15.44
N CYS A 99 10.00 4.69 14.59
CA CYS A 99 10.15 4.60 13.14
C CYS A 99 10.96 5.80 12.59
N LYS A 100 12.27 5.60 12.36
CA LYS A 100 13.13 6.60 11.70
C LYS A 100 12.52 7.07 10.36
N PRO A 101 12.35 8.40 10.12
CA PRO A 101 11.84 8.90 8.84
C PRO A 101 12.81 8.56 7.69
N ARG A 102 12.31 7.84 6.68
CA ARG A 102 13.08 7.30 5.55
C ARG A 102 13.45 8.40 4.52
N GLN A 103 14.53 8.23 3.76
CA GLN A 103 15.01 9.20 2.75
C GLN A 103 14.38 8.98 1.36
N PRO A 104 14.22 9.98 0.48
CA PRO A 104 14.77 11.33 0.57
C PRO A 104 13.99 12.23 1.53
N ARG A 105 14.71 13.17 2.15
CA ARG A 105 14.15 14.34 2.83
C ARG A 105 14.61 15.58 2.08
N TRP A 106 13.89 16.69 2.20
CA TRP A 106 14.38 17.99 1.75
C TRP A 106 15.71 18.34 2.44
N GLN A 107 16.62 18.98 1.71
CA GLN A 107 17.77 19.63 2.33
C GLN A 107 17.31 20.96 2.95
N SER A 108 17.53 21.12 4.25
CA SER A 108 17.33 22.39 4.95
C SER A 108 18.42 23.38 4.57
N SER A 109 18.03 24.55 4.05
CA SER A 109 18.91 25.72 4.06
C SER A 109 19.01 26.26 5.48
N ASP A 110 20.22 26.36 6.04
CA ASP A 110 20.44 26.81 7.42
C ASP A 110 19.98 28.26 7.65
N VAL A 111 18.77 28.41 8.18
CA VAL A 111 18.27 29.66 8.78
C VAL A 111 17.50 29.34 10.07
N GLY A 112 18.24 28.98 11.12
CA GLY A 112 17.82 29.20 12.50
C GLY A 112 16.75 28.29 13.10
N PHE A 113 17.08 27.01 13.32
CA PHE A 113 16.68 26.32 14.56
C PHE A 113 17.85 25.44 15.04
N GLU A 114 18.29 25.67 16.28
CA GLU A 114 19.46 25.00 16.83
C GLU A 114 19.16 23.57 17.31
N ASN A 115 20.15 22.69 17.11
CA ASN A 115 20.43 21.49 17.89
C ASN A 115 19.30 20.45 18.10
N LEU A 116 19.42 19.34 17.35
CA LEU A 116 19.53 18.03 17.99
C LEU A 116 20.46 17.11 17.17
N GLU A 117 21.39 16.48 17.89
CA GLU A 117 22.71 16.05 17.40
C GLU A 117 22.75 15.17 16.13
N THR A 118 23.72 15.48 15.27
CA THR A 118 24.22 14.60 14.21
C THR A 118 24.73 13.28 14.77
N ASN A 119 24.21 12.15 14.29
CA ASN A 119 24.86 10.85 14.42
C ASN A 119 24.84 10.10 13.08
N SER A 120 25.98 9.50 12.73
CA SER A 120 26.34 9.08 11.37
C SER A 120 25.50 7.88 10.86
N PRO A 121 25.19 7.79 9.54
CA PRO A 121 24.40 6.68 9.00
C PRO A 121 25.25 5.42 8.81
N GLY A 122 24.82 4.31 9.40
CA GLY A 122 25.59 3.06 9.30
C GLY A 122 24.96 1.86 10.00
N ASP A 123 23.68 1.57 9.74
CA ASP A 123 23.24 0.18 9.89
C ASP A 123 22.06 -0.21 8.99
N SER A 124 22.01 -1.51 8.64
CA SER A 124 21.07 -2.08 7.68
C SER A 124 19.85 -2.69 8.39
N LEU A 125 18.64 -2.45 7.87
CA LEU A 125 17.40 -3.03 8.43
C LEU A 125 17.29 -4.53 8.10
N ARG A 126 18.07 -5.37 8.79
CA ARG A 126 17.90 -6.84 8.80
C ARG A 126 17.08 -7.35 9.98
N ASP A 127 16.96 -6.56 11.04
CA ASP A 127 16.22 -6.91 12.26
C ASP A 127 14.72 -6.58 12.16
N ILE A 128 14.07 -7.09 11.12
CA ILE A 128 12.61 -7.29 11.07
C ILE A 128 12.34 -8.77 10.77
N GLN A 129 12.82 -9.61 11.68
CA GLN A 129 12.23 -10.93 11.91
C GLN A 129 11.28 -10.82 13.12
N ASP A 130 10.31 -11.72 13.20
CA ASP A 130 9.23 -11.74 14.20
C ASP A 130 8.35 -10.48 14.35
N LEU A 131 7.44 -10.35 13.39
CA LEU A 131 6.02 -10.20 13.72
C LEU A 131 5.14 -10.98 12.73
N SER A 132 5.41 -12.29 12.64
CA SER A 132 4.67 -13.19 11.76
C SER A 132 3.27 -13.49 12.32
N LEU A 133 2.26 -12.74 11.87
CA LEU A 133 0.83 -13.07 12.07
C LEU A 133 0.46 -14.30 11.22
N ASN A 134 1.01 -15.45 11.64
CA ASN A 134 0.79 -16.76 11.08
C ASN A 134 -0.63 -17.25 11.39
N LEU A 135 -1.60 -16.77 10.62
CA LEU A 135 -2.89 -17.44 10.42
C LEU A 135 -2.66 -18.74 9.63
N LYS A 136 -2.04 -19.72 10.30
CA LYS A 136 -2.02 -21.11 9.87
C LYS A 136 -3.44 -21.66 10.02
N PHE A 137 -4.17 -21.72 8.92
CA PHE A 137 -5.29 -22.63 8.80
C PHE A 137 -4.72 -24.05 8.82
N SER A 138 -5.00 -24.82 9.87
CA SER A 138 -4.79 -26.28 9.81
C SER A 138 -5.76 -26.83 8.77
N LEU A 139 -5.23 -27.54 7.78
CA LEU A 139 -5.99 -28.15 6.70
C LEU A 139 -5.76 -29.67 6.73
N ASP A 140 -5.91 -30.21 7.94
CA ASP A 140 -5.75 -31.63 8.25
C ASP A 140 -7.10 -32.32 8.09
N GLY A 141 -7.43 -32.63 6.83
CA GLY A 141 -8.50 -33.60 6.52
C GLY A 141 -7.89 -34.99 6.44
N GLU A 142 -8.08 -35.80 7.49
CA GLU A 142 -7.55 -37.16 7.51
C GLU A 142 -8.22 -38.07 6.46
N LYS A 143 -7.49 -39.12 6.07
CA LYS A 143 -7.87 -40.02 4.98
C LYS A 143 -8.94 -41.01 5.46
N SER A 144 -10.02 -41.14 4.69
CA SER A 144 -10.82 -42.37 4.72
C SER A 144 -10.20 -43.41 3.78
N GLU A 145 -10.40 -44.69 4.08
CA GLU A 145 -9.70 -45.80 3.46
C GLU A 145 -10.22 -46.14 2.05
N GLY A 146 -9.34 -46.69 1.21
CA GLY A 146 -9.67 -47.18 -0.13
C GLY A 146 -9.08 -48.57 -0.37
N THR A 147 -9.92 -49.59 -0.38
CA THR A 147 -9.55 -50.97 -0.74
C THR A 147 -9.45 -51.16 -2.24
N GLY A 148 -8.35 -51.72 -2.78
CA GLY A 148 -8.34 -52.18 -4.18
C GLY A 148 -6.98 -52.31 -4.87
N THR A 149 -6.26 -53.40 -4.58
CA THR A 149 -5.43 -54.19 -5.52
C THR A 149 -4.84 -53.53 -6.78
N GLY A 150 -3.50 -53.51 -6.89
CA GLY A 150 -2.77 -53.30 -8.15
C GLY A 150 -1.25 -53.36 -7.96
N ALA A 151 -0.62 -54.47 -8.32
CA ALA A 151 0.82 -54.71 -8.09
C ALA A 151 1.69 -54.29 -9.30
N LEU A 152 2.97 -54.01 -9.04
CA LEU A 152 4.11 -54.47 -9.85
C LEU A 152 5.43 -54.21 -9.09
N ASP A 153 6.38 -55.13 -9.24
CA ASP A 153 7.50 -55.34 -8.30
C ASP A 153 8.87 -54.79 -8.75
N ASN A 154 9.81 -54.92 -7.81
CA ASN A 154 11.28 -54.96 -7.93
C ASN A 154 12.04 -53.63 -7.80
N SER A 155 13.16 -53.53 -7.08
CA SER A 155 13.70 -54.18 -5.86
C SER A 155 15.19 -53.83 -5.79
N PHE A 156 15.71 -53.46 -4.62
CA PHE A 156 17.05 -53.85 -4.13
C PHE A 156 17.22 -53.35 -2.68
N ASP A 157 18.01 -54.07 -1.90
CA ASP A 157 17.86 -54.14 -0.43
C ASP A 157 18.93 -53.39 0.38
N ILE A 158 18.54 -52.94 1.59
CA ILE A 158 19.13 -53.23 2.93
C ILE A 158 20.68 -53.27 3.04
N ASP A 159 21.39 -52.58 3.95
CA ASP A 159 21.03 -51.71 5.10
C ASP A 159 22.02 -50.49 5.18
N ASP A 160 22.44 -49.81 6.27
CA ASP A 160 22.41 -50.04 7.73
C ASP A 160 22.34 -48.72 8.55
N SER A 161 22.06 -48.90 9.86
CA SER A 161 22.17 -48.02 11.04
C SER A 161 22.78 -46.60 10.97
N VAL A 162 21.97 -45.66 11.47
CA VAL A 162 22.27 -44.72 12.58
C VAL A 162 23.77 -44.43 12.90
N ASP A 163 24.37 -43.40 12.27
CA ASP A 163 25.26 -42.45 12.99
C ASP A 163 25.57 -41.11 12.27
N ARG A 164 24.56 -40.28 11.94
CA ARG A 164 24.77 -38.96 11.31
C ARG A 164 23.87 -37.83 11.85
N LYS A 165 23.99 -37.52 13.15
CA LYS A 165 23.37 -36.31 13.75
C LYS A 165 24.29 -35.46 14.63
N SER A 166 25.60 -35.70 14.61
CA SER A 166 26.58 -35.09 15.52
C SER A 166 27.66 -34.22 14.84
N ASN A 167 27.67 -34.14 13.49
CA ASN A 167 28.77 -33.55 12.72
C ASN A 167 28.43 -32.38 11.78
N LEU A 168 27.16 -31.90 11.72
CA LEU A 168 26.84 -30.68 10.95
C LEU A 168 27.17 -29.39 11.72
N GLU A 169 26.86 -29.33 13.02
CA GLU A 169 26.98 -28.10 13.85
C GLU A 169 28.42 -27.60 14.11
N LYS A 170 29.43 -28.23 13.49
CA LYS A 170 30.84 -27.81 13.56
C LYS A 170 31.46 -27.42 12.21
N ALA A 171 30.70 -27.48 11.12
CA ALA A 171 31.16 -27.04 9.79
C ALA A 171 31.00 -25.51 9.60
N ASP A 172 29.83 -24.96 9.94
CA ASP A 172 29.46 -23.57 9.62
C ASP A 172 30.26 -22.51 10.41
N LEU A 173 30.92 -22.90 11.51
CA LEU A 173 31.70 -22.01 12.38
C LEU A 173 33.14 -21.75 11.93
N LYS A 174 33.57 -22.21 10.74
CA LYS A 174 34.93 -21.94 10.21
C LYS A 174 35.02 -21.25 8.85
N PHE A 175 33.94 -21.20 8.04
CA PHE A 175 33.99 -20.52 6.74
C PHE A 175 33.79 -18.98 6.81
N SER A 176 33.32 -18.45 7.94
CA SER A 176 32.88 -17.05 8.09
C SER A 176 33.98 -16.03 8.45
N LYS A 177 35.26 -16.41 8.52
CA LYS A 177 36.37 -15.50 8.90
C LYS A 177 37.57 -15.43 7.94
N GLY A 178 37.52 -16.11 6.78
CA GLY A 178 38.68 -16.24 5.89
C GLY A 178 38.83 -15.20 4.76
N VAL A 179 37.73 -14.62 4.25
CA VAL A 179 37.72 -13.96 2.92
C VAL A 179 37.33 -12.48 2.95
N ILE A 180 36.59 -12.02 3.98
CA ILE A 180 35.98 -10.69 4.01
C ILE A 180 37.01 -9.55 4.16
N GLY A 181 38.16 -9.80 4.78
CA GLY A 181 39.17 -8.77 5.07
C GLY A 181 39.94 -8.20 3.86
N SER A 182 39.89 -8.85 2.69
CA SER A 182 40.75 -8.50 1.53
C SER A 182 40.10 -7.54 0.51
N LEU A 183 38.78 -7.33 0.60
CA LEU A 183 38.03 -6.52 -0.37
C LEU A 183 37.62 -5.12 0.13
N MET A 184 37.82 -4.81 1.42
CA MET A 184 37.38 -3.51 1.98
C MET A 184 38.36 -2.35 1.71
N GLU A 185 39.65 -2.60 1.47
CA GLU A 185 40.65 -1.52 1.26
C GLU A 185 40.59 -0.84 -0.13
N LYS A 186 39.76 -1.30 -1.06
CA LYS A 186 39.58 -0.66 -2.39
C LYS A 186 38.20 -0.04 -2.64
N ALA A 187 37.30 -0.05 -1.65
CA ALA A 187 36.00 0.61 -1.72
C ALA A 187 35.95 1.97 -0.97
N GLY A 188 37.06 2.39 -0.36
CA GLY A 188 37.12 3.58 0.51
C GLY A 188 37.21 4.94 -0.21
N GLN A 189 37.17 4.99 -1.54
CA GLN A 189 37.27 6.22 -2.34
C GLN A 189 36.22 6.24 -3.46
N HIS A 190 34.94 6.48 -3.11
CA HIS A 190 33.90 7.11 -3.96
C HIS A 190 32.52 7.07 -3.24
N PHE A 191 32.39 7.71 -2.07
CA PHE A 191 31.07 7.98 -1.46
C PHE A 191 30.79 9.49 -1.50
N GLY A 192 30.11 9.92 -2.56
CA GLY A 192 29.90 11.34 -2.88
C GLY A 192 28.80 11.55 -3.91
N GLY A 193 27.60 11.02 -3.63
CA GLY A 193 26.41 11.14 -4.49
C GLY A 193 25.26 10.33 -3.91
N GLY A 194 24.09 10.95 -3.73
CA GLY A 194 22.86 10.26 -3.32
C GLY A 194 22.11 9.71 -4.53
N ARG A 195 21.49 8.52 -4.42
CA ARG A 195 20.70 7.91 -5.52
C ARG A 195 19.44 8.71 -5.90
N PHE A 196 18.97 9.60 -5.02
CA PHE A 196 17.83 10.48 -5.29
C PHE A 196 18.31 11.93 -5.47
N PRO A 197 17.64 12.73 -6.35
CA PRO A 197 17.99 14.13 -6.54
C PRO A 197 17.86 14.94 -5.24
N ALA A 198 18.68 15.98 -5.11
CA ALA A 198 18.68 16.87 -3.95
C ALA A 198 17.42 17.76 -3.92
N LEU A 199 16.37 17.26 -3.28
CA LEU A 199 15.09 17.95 -3.09
C LEU A 199 15.30 19.28 -2.34
N ARG A 200 14.99 20.41 -2.99
CA ARG A 200 15.05 21.78 -2.44
C ARG A 200 13.68 22.21 -1.90
N MET A 201 13.58 22.62 -0.63
CA MET A 201 12.28 22.92 0.00
C MET A 201 11.39 23.83 -0.86
N ARG A 202 10.20 23.32 -1.19
CA ARG A 202 9.15 24.02 -1.93
C ARG A 202 8.15 24.62 -0.94
N LYS A 203 7.67 25.84 -1.19
CA LYS A 203 6.64 26.48 -0.37
C LYS A 203 5.25 25.92 -0.68
N TYR A 204 4.99 25.63 -1.95
CA TYR A 204 3.76 24.99 -2.43
C TYR A 204 4.12 23.86 -3.39
N ILE A 205 3.29 22.82 -3.45
CA ILE A 205 3.45 21.73 -4.43
C ILE A 205 2.16 21.57 -5.23
N PHE A 206 2.32 21.62 -6.55
CA PHE A 206 1.25 21.58 -7.53
C PHE A 206 1.19 20.15 -8.10
N VAL A 207 0.17 19.40 -7.71
CA VAL A 207 -0.08 18.04 -8.16
C VAL A 207 -0.98 18.10 -9.38
N ILE A 208 -0.43 17.84 -10.56
CA ILE A 208 -1.17 17.76 -11.82
C ILE A 208 -1.69 16.33 -11.96
N ALA A 209 -2.96 16.12 -11.60
CA ALA A 209 -3.64 14.82 -11.59
C ALA A 209 -4.87 14.82 -12.51
N VAL A 210 -4.78 15.50 -13.65
CA VAL A 210 -5.87 15.72 -14.61
C VAL A 210 -5.88 14.60 -15.65
N ASP A 211 -6.86 13.69 -15.61
CA ASP A 211 -7.10 12.77 -16.71
C ASP A 211 -7.76 13.51 -17.90
N CYS A 212 -7.20 13.36 -19.11
CA CYS A 212 -7.64 14.07 -20.32
C CYS A 212 -8.22 13.09 -21.35
N ASP A 213 -9.25 13.53 -22.09
CA ASP A 213 -9.94 12.70 -23.10
C ASP A 213 -9.01 12.23 -24.24
N SER A 214 -8.03 13.05 -24.59
CA SER A 214 -6.88 12.64 -25.39
C SER A 214 -5.57 12.85 -24.65
N VAL A 215 -4.67 11.87 -24.80
CA VAL A 215 -3.29 11.91 -24.32
C VAL A 215 -2.51 13.10 -24.91
N SER A 216 -2.90 13.59 -26.09
CA SER A 216 -2.28 14.75 -26.76
C SER A 216 -2.60 16.11 -26.11
N ASP A 217 -3.55 16.18 -25.19
CA ASP A 217 -3.92 17.42 -24.49
C ASP A 217 -3.20 17.58 -23.14
N ILE A 218 -2.69 16.50 -22.57
CA ILE A 218 -1.89 16.51 -21.33
C ILE A 218 -0.72 17.52 -21.38
N PRO A 219 0.08 17.62 -22.48
CA PRO A 219 1.12 18.65 -22.58
C PRO A 219 0.61 20.09 -22.59
N LYS A 220 -0.65 20.33 -22.97
CA LYS A 220 -1.27 21.66 -22.94
C LYS A 220 -1.63 22.02 -21.52
N VAL A 221 -2.36 21.12 -20.84
CA VAL A 221 -2.78 21.27 -19.43
C VAL A 221 -1.57 21.49 -18.51
N ILE A 222 -0.50 20.70 -18.67
CA ILE A 222 0.73 20.86 -17.89
C ILE A 222 1.30 22.28 -18.04
N ARG A 223 1.50 22.75 -19.28
CA ARG A 223 2.05 24.10 -19.53
C ARG A 223 1.13 25.19 -18.99
N THR A 224 -0.19 25.11 -19.20
CA THR A 224 -1.15 26.07 -18.64
C THR A 224 -1.04 26.19 -17.13
N ILE A 225 -0.89 25.07 -16.41
CA ILE A 225 -0.74 25.08 -14.94
C ILE A 225 0.62 25.65 -14.52
N MET A 226 1.72 25.26 -15.18
CA MET A 226 3.07 25.76 -14.88
C MET A 226 3.21 27.27 -15.18
N ASP A 227 2.63 27.75 -16.28
CA ASP A 227 2.63 29.17 -16.64
C ASP A 227 1.73 30.00 -15.70
N ALA A 228 0.60 29.44 -15.23
CA ALA A 228 -0.29 30.10 -14.29
C ALA A 228 0.28 30.14 -12.85
N ALA A 229 1.12 29.17 -12.49
CA ALA A 229 1.85 29.12 -11.23
C ALA A 229 2.88 30.28 -11.09
N GLY A 230 3.44 30.73 -12.21
CA GLY A 230 4.42 31.80 -12.27
C GLY A 230 5.81 31.43 -11.71
N LYS A 231 6.72 32.41 -11.68
CA LYS A 231 8.13 32.23 -11.25
C LYS A 231 8.44 32.79 -9.86
N GLU A 232 7.43 33.29 -9.14
CA GLU A 232 7.61 34.14 -7.95
C GLU A 232 7.72 33.36 -6.63
N ASN A 233 7.27 32.11 -6.59
CA ASN A 233 7.37 31.24 -5.42
C ASN A 233 8.21 29.99 -5.76
N PRO A 234 8.92 29.38 -4.80
CA PRO A 234 9.53 28.06 -4.97
C PRO A 234 8.43 26.99 -4.97
N ILE A 235 7.76 26.84 -6.09
CA ILE A 235 6.72 25.84 -6.34
C ILE A 235 7.41 24.54 -6.79
N GLY A 236 6.92 23.40 -6.32
CA GLY A 236 7.27 22.08 -6.85
C GLY A 236 6.13 21.47 -7.65
N PHE A 237 6.43 20.51 -8.51
CA PHE A 237 5.44 19.88 -9.38
C PHE A 237 5.46 18.35 -9.25
N ILE A 238 4.28 17.74 -9.18
CA ILE A 238 4.09 16.28 -9.25
C ILE A 238 3.12 15.99 -10.38
N LEU A 239 3.47 15.15 -11.34
CA LEU A 239 2.53 14.62 -12.34
C LEU A 239 1.95 13.30 -11.84
N SER A 240 0.62 13.13 -11.86
CA SER A 240 -0.05 11.92 -11.39
C SER A 240 -1.05 11.38 -12.41
N THR A 241 -0.82 10.17 -12.94
CA THR A 241 -1.52 9.71 -14.14
C THR A 241 -1.70 8.18 -14.19
N SER A 242 -2.62 7.74 -15.03
CA SER A 242 -2.84 6.32 -15.38
C SER A 242 -1.77 5.76 -16.33
N LEU A 243 -0.98 6.63 -16.96
CA LEU A 243 0.01 6.29 -17.98
C LEU A 243 1.29 5.67 -17.42
N SER A 244 1.99 4.93 -18.28
CA SER A 244 3.33 4.39 -18.01
C SER A 244 4.43 5.44 -18.14
N VAL A 245 5.58 5.22 -17.49
CA VAL A 245 6.71 6.16 -17.50
C VAL A 245 7.25 6.45 -18.92
N SER A 246 7.21 5.46 -19.82
CA SER A 246 7.60 5.59 -21.23
C SER A 246 6.65 6.51 -22.03
N GLU A 247 5.36 6.47 -21.72
CA GLU A 247 4.37 7.37 -22.29
C GLU A 247 4.53 8.78 -21.72
N VAL A 248 4.69 8.92 -20.40
CA VAL A 248 4.98 10.21 -19.74
C VAL A 248 6.21 10.87 -20.37
N HIS A 249 7.29 10.13 -20.59
CA HIS A 249 8.48 10.63 -21.27
C HIS A 249 8.17 11.15 -22.68
N SER A 250 7.42 10.38 -23.47
CA SER A 250 7.03 10.74 -24.84
C SER A 250 6.14 11.98 -24.90
N ILE A 251 5.26 12.13 -23.91
CA ILE A 251 4.33 13.26 -23.73
C ILE A 251 5.10 14.53 -23.35
N LEU A 252 6.03 14.45 -22.40
CA LEU A 252 6.90 15.57 -22.02
C LEU A 252 7.76 16.05 -23.19
N ILE A 253 8.36 15.12 -23.96
CA ILE A 253 9.10 15.45 -25.19
C ILE A 253 8.21 16.14 -26.22
N SER A 254 7.00 15.63 -26.50
CA SER A 254 6.07 16.29 -27.43
C SER A 254 5.54 17.65 -26.91
N GLY A 255 5.60 17.88 -25.59
CA GLY A 255 5.34 19.16 -24.96
C GLY A 255 6.52 20.14 -24.92
N SER A 256 7.74 19.70 -25.28
CA SER A 256 8.98 20.44 -24.99
C SER A 256 9.14 20.80 -23.49
N ILE A 257 8.68 19.92 -22.59
CA ILE A 257 8.74 20.08 -21.13
C ILE A 257 9.87 19.20 -20.60
N SER A 258 10.68 19.67 -19.64
CA SER A 258 11.75 18.86 -19.07
C SER A 258 11.20 17.93 -17.98
N PRO A 259 11.59 16.64 -17.92
CA PRO A 259 11.34 15.80 -16.76
C PRO A 259 11.90 16.40 -15.46
N LEU A 260 12.96 17.23 -15.56
CA LEU A 260 13.62 17.91 -14.44
C LEU A 260 12.82 19.12 -13.90
N ASP A 261 11.73 19.54 -14.57
CA ASP A 261 10.85 20.61 -14.09
C ASP A 261 9.92 20.13 -12.94
N PHE A 262 9.85 18.80 -12.73
CA PHE A 262 9.06 18.14 -11.69
C PHE A 262 9.94 17.66 -10.53
N ASP A 263 9.33 17.44 -9.37
CA ASP A 263 9.97 16.80 -8.20
C ASP A 263 9.64 15.30 -8.12
N ALA A 264 8.49 14.85 -8.64
CA ALA A 264 8.13 13.42 -8.75
C ALA A 264 7.07 13.14 -9.83
N PHE A 265 6.96 11.86 -10.20
CA PHE A 265 5.96 11.30 -11.10
C PHE A 265 5.26 10.11 -10.43
N ILE A 266 3.94 10.05 -10.55
CA ILE A 266 3.10 8.94 -10.13
C ILE A 266 2.47 8.36 -11.39
N CYS A 267 2.90 7.15 -11.75
CA CYS A 267 2.55 6.48 -12.99
C CYS A 267 1.64 5.27 -12.73
N ASN A 268 1.10 4.67 -13.80
CA ASN A 268 0.36 3.41 -13.75
C ASN A 268 -0.79 3.43 -12.73
N SER A 269 -1.55 4.52 -12.68
CA SER A 269 -2.66 4.77 -11.74
C SER A 269 -2.23 4.77 -10.26
N GLY A 270 -0.94 4.98 -9.98
CA GLY A 270 -0.33 4.87 -8.65
C GLY A 270 0.34 3.53 -8.36
N GLY A 271 0.47 2.64 -9.35
CA GLY A 271 1.27 1.41 -9.24
C GLY A 271 2.77 1.67 -9.09
N ASP A 272 3.30 2.77 -9.64
CA ASP A 272 4.72 3.13 -9.55
C ASP A 272 4.92 4.63 -9.25
N VAL A 273 6.01 4.94 -8.53
CA VAL A 273 6.48 6.30 -8.23
C VAL A 273 7.91 6.44 -8.75
N TYR A 274 8.19 7.57 -9.41
CA TYR A 274 9.49 7.89 -9.99
C TYR A 274 9.95 9.30 -9.61
N TYR A 275 11.26 9.50 -9.53
CA TYR A 275 11.92 10.80 -9.45
C TYR A 275 12.69 11.05 -10.76
N PRO A 276 12.81 12.30 -11.25
CA PRO A 276 13.64 12.57 -12.42
C PRO A 276 15.13 12.38 -12.12
N SER A 277 15.89 11.98 -13.15
CA SER A 277 17.34 11.74 -13.05
C SER A 277 18.10 12.36 -14.22
N LEU A 278 19.33 12.80 -13.93
CA LEU A 278 20.32 13.20 -14.94
C LEU A 278 21.14 11.99 -15.45
N SER A 279 21.15 10.87 -14.73
CA SER A 279 21.85 9.65 -15.11
C SER A 279 20.87 8.51 -15.40
N SER A 280 21.04 7.88 -16.55
CA SER A 280 20.22 6.75 -17.03
C SER A 280 20.81 5.41 -16.57
N GLU A 281 21.10 5.26 -15.28
CA GLU A 281 21.74 4.05 -14.73
C GLU A 281 20.75 2.92 -14.44
N ASP A 282 19.47 3.24 -14.19
CA ASP A 282 18.41 2.23 -14.20
C ASP A 282 18.12 1.82 -15.65
N GLY A 283 18.17 0.51 -15.95
CA GLY A 283 18.30 -0.07 -17.30
C GLY A 283 17.15 0.13 -18.31
N LEU A 284 16.22 1.05 -18.03
CA LEU A 284 15.21 1.52 -18.99
C LEU A 284 15.77 2.57 -19.98
N GLY A 285 16.91 3.20 -19.68
CA GLY A 285 17.50 4.25 -20.52
C GLY A 285 16.71 5.58 -20.53
N LEU A 286 15.77 5.74 -19.59
CA LEU A 286 14.93 6.93 -19.43
C LEU A 286 15.47 7.84 -18.31
N PRO A 287 15.18 9.15 -18.30
CA PRO A 287 15.65 10.11 -17.28
C PRO A 287 14.84 10.04 -15.97
N PHE A 288 14.60 8.83 -15.44
CA PHE A 288 13.84 8.59 -14.21
C PHE A 288 14.44 7.46 -13.38
N ILE A 289 14.37 7.58 -12.06
CA ILE A 289 14.71 6.54 -11.07
C ILE A 289 13.44 6.14 -10.33
N VAL A 290 13.22 4.85 -10.12
CA VAL A 290 12.03 4.31 -9.43
C VAL A 290 12.19 4.35 -7.90
N ASP A 291 11.11 4.66 -7.18
CA ASP A 291 11.08 4.56 -5.72
C ASP A 291 10.89 3.10 -5.27
N SER A 292 12.00 2.42 -4.99
CA SER A 292 12.01 1.03 -4.50
C SER A 292 11.34 0.87 -3.14
N ASP A 293 11.34 1.88 -2.28
CA ASP A 293 10.63 1.82 -1.01
C ASP A 293 9.12 1.97 -1.18
N TYR A 294 8.66 2.74 -2.18
CA TYR A 294 7.25 2.78 -2.54
C TYR A 294 6.77 1.42 -3.06
N GLN A 295 7.59 0.77 -3.90
CA GLN A 295 7.30 -0.58 -4.37
C GLN A 295 7.16 -1.58 -3.19
N SER A 296 8.12 -1.65 -2.27
CA SER A 296 7.98 -2.49 -1.07
C SER A 296 6.88 -2.03 -0.10
N HIS A 297 6.41 -0.77 -0.17
CA HIS A 297 5.26 -0.31 0.61
C HIS A 297 3.93 -0.86 0.07
N ILE A 298 3.77 -0.99 -1.25
CA ILE A 298 2.54 -1.48 -1.89
C ILE A 298 2.51 -3.00 -2.12
N GLU A 299 3.65 -3.68 -2.03
CA GLU A 299 3.83 -5.11 -2.28
C GLU A 299 3.00 -6.05 -1.37
N TYR A 300 2.39 -5.54 -0.28
CA TYR A 300 1.62 -6.34 0.67
C TYR A 300 0.53 -7.21 0.00
N ARG A 301 0.77 -8.52 -0.03
CA ARG A 301 -0.08 -9.54 -0.66
C ARG A 301 -0.32 -9.29 -2.17
N TRP A 302 0.57 -8.57 -2.84
CA TRP A 302 0.59 -8.50 -4.29
C TRP A 302 0.85 -9.90 -4.87
N GLY A 303 -0.01 -10.37 -5.78
CA GLY A 303 0.03 -11.75 -6.26
C GLY A 303 1.05 -12.02 -7.35
N GLY A 304 1.78 -10.99 -7.80
CA GLY A 304 2.83 -11.07 -8.80
C GLY A 304 2.44 -11.85 -10.06
N GLU A 305 3.39 -12.64 -10.57
CA GLU A 305 3.23 -13.48 -11.77
C GLU A 305 2.08 -14.52 -11.65
N GLY A 306 1.72 -14.94 -10.43
CA GLY A 306 0.58 -15.82 -10.18
C GLY A 306 -0.77 -15.11 -10.38
N LEU A 307 -0.87 -13.85 -9.97
CA LEU A 307 -1.98 -12.96 -10.31
C LEU A 307 -1.99 -12.70 -11.81
N ARG A 308 -0.86 -12.31 -12.42
CA ARG A 308 -0.74 -12.02 -13.87
C ARG A 308 -1.32 -13.16 -14.72
N LYS A 309 -0.86 -14.39 -14.52
CA LYS A 309 -1.37 -15.60 -15.21
C LYS A 309 -2.87 -15.83 -15.02
N THR A 310 -3.42 -15.44 -13.87
CA THR A 310 -4.87 -15.54 -13.59
C THR A 310 -5.66 -14.44 -14.32
N LEU A 311 -5.11 -13.23 -14.42
CA LEU A 311 -5.70 -12.12 -15.20
C LEU A 311 -5.68 -12.42 -16.71
N VAL A 312 -4.58 -12.94 -17.24
CA VAL A 312 -4.48 -13.35 -18.65
C VAL A 312 -5.54 -14.41 -18.99
N ARG A 313 -5.69 -15.44 -18.14
CA ARG A 313 -6.75 -16.46 -18.30
C ARG A 313 -8.17 -15.88 -18.21
N TRP A 314 -8.39 -14.88 -17.34
CA TRP A 314 -9.66 -14.16 -17.29
C TRP A 314 -9.93 -13.40 -18.61
N ALA A 315 -8.94 -12.71 -19.17
CA ALA A 315 -9.06 -12.02 -20.45
C ALA A 315 -9.36 -13.01 -21.60
N THR A 316 -8.73 -14.20 -21.62
CA THR A 316 -9.10 -15.27 -22.57
C THR A 316 -10.57 -15.66 -22.43
N SER A 317 -11.05 -15.91 -21.20
CA SER A 317 -12.43 -16.33 -20.93
C SER A 317 -13.50 -15.26 -21.17
N VAL A 318 -13.11 -13.98 -21.23
CA VAL A 318 -13.96 -12.89 -21.77
C VAL A 318 -13.97 -12.97 -23.30
N ASN A 319 -12.81 -13.16 -23.92
CA ASN A 319 -12.69 -13.21 -25.37
C ASN A 319 -13.40 -14.41 -26.01
N ASP A 320 -13.40 -15.57 -25.34
CA ASP A 320 -14.11 -16.78 -25.77
C ASP A 320 -15.63 -16.58 -25.91
N LYS A 321 -16.18 -15.53 -25.28
CA LYS A 321 -17.62 -15.20 -25.28
C LYS A 321 -17.96 -14.05 -26.20
N ASN A 322 -17.10 -13.03 -26.25
CA ASN A 322 -17.39 -11.72 -26.84
C ASN A 322 -16.49 -11.37 -28.04
N GLY A 323 -15.59 -12.26 -28.46
CA GLY A 323 -14.55 -11.96 -29.45
C GLY A 323 -13.32 -11.30 -28.81
N GLN A 324 -12.28 -10.97 -29.59
CA GLN A 324 -10.98 -10.51 -29.05
C GLN A 324 -11.04 -9.06 -28.50
N THR A 325 -11.70 -8.88 -27.36
CA THR A 325 -12.08 -7.60 -26.75
C THR A 325 -11.06 -7.11 -25.72
N VAL A 326 -10.41 -8.01 -24.98
CA VAL A 326 -9.41 -7.70 -23.95
C VAL A 326 -8.08 -8.39 -24.27
N GLU A 327 -6.97 -7.64 -24.25
CA GLU A 327 -5.64 -8.11 -24.64
C GLU A 327 -4.59 -7.61 -23.65
N GLU A 328 -3.62 -8.43 -23.23
CA GLU A 328 -2.55 -7.96 -22.34
C GLU A 328 -1.62 -6.99 -23.09
N ASN A 329 -1.25 -5.89 -22.42
CA ASN A 329 -0.39 -4.86 -22.98
C ASN A 329 0.97 -4.86 -22.28
N GLU A 330 1.80 -5.86 -22.58
CA GLU A 330 3.10 -6.08 -21.92
C GLU A 330 4.00 -4.83 -21.91
N SER A 331 3.93 -3.97 -22.93
CA SER A 331 4.73 -2.74 -23.02
C SER A 331 4.33 -1.63 -22.04
N ARG A 332 3.17 -1.76 -21.38
CA ARG A 332 2.69 -0.86 -20.31
C ARG A 332 2.64 -1.55 -18.95
N SER A 333 2.73 -2.88 -18.89
CA SER A 333 2.80 -3.63 -17.65
C SER A 333 4.15 -3.41 -16.94
N THR A 334 4.11 -3.28 -15.62
CA THR A 334 5.27 -3.20 -14.72
C THR A 334 5.15 -4.24 -13.61
N THR A 335 6.14 -4.32 -12.72
CA THR A 335 6.11 -5.18 -11.53
C THR A 335 4.84 -4.98 -10.68
N HIS A 336 4.30 -3.74 -10.64
CA HIS A 336 3.18 -3.33 -9.79
C HIS A 336 1.97 -2.79 -10.58
N CYS A 337 1.91 -3.02 -11.89
CA CYS A 337 0.72 -2.76 -12.69
C CYS A 337 0.63 -3.74 -13.86
N TYR A 338 -0.46 -4.50 -13.95
CA TYR A 338 -0.77 -5.30 -15.14
C TYR A 338 -1.79 -4.56 -16.00
N ALA A 339 -1.36 -4.12 -17.19
CA ALA A 339 -2.14 -3.32 -18.11
C ALA A 339 -2.76 -4.18 -19.20
N PHE A 340 -4.04 -3.98 -19.47
CA PHE A 340 -4.77 -4.64 -20.56
C PHE A 340 -5.38 -3.58 -21.49
N ARG A 341 -5.30 -3.81 -22.80
CA ARG A 341 -6.01 -3.04 -23.82
C ARG A 341 -7.43 -3.58 -23.94
N VAL A 342 -8.39 -2.66 -24.05
CA VAL A 342 -9.82 -2.95 -24.24
C VAL A 342 -10.27 -2.30 -25.55
N LYS A 343 -10.86 -3.08 -26.45
CA LYS A 343 -11.30 -2.58 -27.77
C LYS A 343 -12.74 -2.06 -27.75
N ASP A 344 -13.59 -2.65 -26.92
CA ASP A 344 -14.98 -2.25 -26.71
C ASP A 344 -15.28 -2.36 -25.21
N ALA A 345 -15.58 -1.23 -24.57
CA ALA A 345 -15.82 -1.15 -23.13
C ALA A 345 -17.25 -1.59 -22.74
N GLU A 346 -18.21 -1.64 -23.67
CA GLU A 346 -19.57 -2.12 -23.41
C GLU A 346 -19.62 -3.66 -23.35
N GLN A 347 -18.64 -4.31 -23.97
CA GLN A 347 -18.49 -5.78 -23.99
C GLN A 347 -17.60 -6.36 -22.87
N VAL A 348 -17.07 -5.54 -21.95
CA VAL A 348 -16.27 -6.02 -20.80
C VAL A 348 -17.06 -5.84 -19.50
N PRO A 349 -17.03 -6.80 -18.55
CA PRO A 349 -17.72 -6.65 -17.27
C PRO A 349 -17.41 -5.34 -16.55
N THR A 350 -18.42 -4.78 -15.86
CA THR A 350 -18.28 -3.51 -15.16
C THR A 350 -17.21 -3.59 -14.07
N VAL A 351 -16.63 -2.44 -13.68
CA VAL A 351 -15.65 -2.35 -12.58
C VAL A 351 -16.16 -3.04 -11.30
N LYS A 352 -17.47 -2.95 -11.03
CA LYS A 352 -18.14 -3.56 -9.87
C LYS A 352 -18.14 -5.09 -9.94
N GLU A 353 -18.45 -5.66 -11.10
CA GLU A 353 -18.45 -7.10 -11.34
C GLU A 353 -17.04 -7.67 -11.40
N LEU A 354 -16.10 -6.94 -12.02
CA LEU A 354 -14.71 -7.35 -12.10
C LEU A 354 -14.04 -7.33 -10.72
N ARG A 355 -14.25 -6.26 -9.92
CA ARG A 355 -13.83 -6.22 -8.50
C ARG A 355 -14.54 -7.30 -7.66
N LYS A 356 -15.77 -7.72 -7.99
CA LYS A 356 -16.44 -8.88 -7.35
C LYS A 356 -15.77 -10.21 -7.72
N PHE A 357 -15.49 -10.44 -9.00
CA PHE A 357 -14.81 -11.64 -9.49
C PHE A 357 -13.43 -11.82 -8.83
N MET A 358 -12.59 -10.79 -8.82
CA MET A 358 -11.27 -10.82 -8.18
C MET A 358 -11.38 -11.17 -6.68
N ARG A 359 -12.35 -10.58 -5.96
CA ARG A 359 -12.61 -10.88 -4.54
C ARG A 359 -13.07 -12.32 -4.29
N VAL A 360 -13.90 -12.89 -5.16
CA VAL A 360 -14.34 -14.30 -5.07
C VAL A 360 -13.15 -15.25 -5.29
N GLN A 361 -12.22 -14.90 -6.19
CA GLN A 361 -10.96 -15.61 -6.39
C GLN A 361 -9.87 -15.26 -5.34
N ALA A 362 -10.25 -14.56 -4.25
CA ALA A 362 -9.38 -14.06 -3.18
C ALA A 362 -8.21 -13.13 -3.60
N LEU A 363 -8.18 -12.68 -4.87
CA LEU A 363 -7.12 -11.87 -5.46
C LEU A 363 -7.09 -10.46 -4.83
N ARG A 364 -5.89 -10.01 -4.43
CA ARG A 364 -5.67 -8.77 -3.67
C ARG A 364 -5.15 -7.64 -4.54
N CYS A 365 -5.99 -7.20 -5.47
CA CYS A 365 -5.71 -6.10 -6.39
C CYS A 365 -6.84 -5.07 -6.43
N HIS A 366 -6.52 -3.90 -6.97
CA HIS A 366 -7.47 -2.94 -7.50
C HIS A 366 -7.46 -2.99 -9.02
N VAL A 367 -8.62 -2.71 -9.61
CA VAL A 367 -8.86 -2.79 -11.06
C VAL A 367 -9.57 -1.52 -11.49
N ILE A 368 -9.02 -0.83 -12.49
CA ILE A 368 -9.29 0.57 -12.81
C ILE A 368 -9.32 0.73 -14.35
N TYR A 369 -10.44 1.18 -14.93
CA TYR A 369 -10.45 1.62 -16.33
C TYR A 369 -9.78 3.00 -16.45
N CYS A 370 -9.06 3.20 -17.54
CA CYS A 370 -8.27 4.40 -17.84
C CYS A 370 -8.33 4.68 -19.36
N GLN A 371 -8.04 5.93 -19.75
CA GLN A 371 -8.08 6.39 -21.15
C GLN A 371 -9.46 6.13 -21.79
N ASN A 372 -10.52 6.65 -21.17
CA ASN A 372 -11.91 6.54 -21.61
C ASN A 372 -12.31 5.07 -21.86
N GLY A 373 -11.89 4.17 -20.96
CA GLY A 373 -12.23 2.74 -20.99
C GLY A 373 -11.39 1.88 -21.92
N THR A 374 -10.50 2.47 -22.74
CA THR A 374 -9.66 1.73 -23.71
C THR A 374 -8.50 0.97 -23.06
N THR A 375 -8.20 1.26 -21.80
CA THR A 375 -7.17 0.58 -21.00
C THR A 375 -7.72 0.17 -19.63
N LEU A 376 -7.25 -0.96 -19.13
CA LEU A 376 -7.60 -1.52 -17.84
C LEU A 376 -6.30 -1.79 -17.06
N ASN A 377 -6.05 -1.00 -16.00
CA ASN A 377 -4.91 -1.18 -15.11
C ASN A 377 -5.31 -2.03 -13.89
N VAL A 378 -4.46 -2.99 -13.53
CA VAL A 378 -4.60 -3.83 -12.32
C VAL A 378 -3.39 -3.62 -11.42
N ILE A 379 -3.61 -3.06 -10.23
CA ILE A 379 -2.55 -2.60 -9.30
C ILE A 379 -2.71 -3.20 -7.89
N PRO A 380 -1.71 -3.15 -7.00
CA PRO A 380 -1.82 -3.63 -5.62
C PRO A 380 -2.96 -3.01 -4.81
N VAL A 381 -3.43 -3.73 -3.79
CA VAL A 381 -4.52 -3.28 -2.90
C VAL A 381 -4.17 -2.07 -2.01
N LEU A 382 -2.89 -1.68 -1.96
CA LEU A 382 -2.42 -0.46 -1.28
C LEU A 382 -2.06 0.67 -2.25
N ALA A 383 -2.11 0.42 -3.56
CA ALA A 383 -1.76 1.39 -4.60
C ALA A 383 -2.99 2.15 -5.10
N SER A 384 -2.85 3.47 -5.26
CA SER A 384 -3.69 4.35 -6.09
C SER A 384 -3.01 5.72 -6.20
N ARG A 385 -3.45 6.59 -7.12
CA ARG A 385 -2.91 7.96 -7.24
C ARG A 385 -2.93 8.71 -5.89
N ALA A 386 -4.01 8.58 -5.12
CA ALA A 386 -4.12 9.21 -3.79
C ALA A 386 -3.25 8.55 -2.70
N GLN A 387 -2.99 7.24 -2.76
CA GLN A 387 -2.07 6.58 -1.80
C GLN A 387 -0.61 6.89 -2.12
N ALA A 388 -0.23 6.95 -3.41
CA ALA A 388 1.08 7.42 -3.84
C ALA A 388 1.37 8.86 -3.37
N LEU A 389 0.38 9.75 -3.47
CA LEU A 389 0.49 11.10 -2.90
C LEU A 389 0.63 11.10 -1.38
N ARG A 390 -0.18 10.33 -0.64
CA ARG A 390 -0.03 10.24 0.84
C ARG A 390 1.34 9.69 1.24
N TYR A 391 1.87 8.71 0.51
CA TYR A 391 3.23 8.22 0.67
C TYR A 391 4.24 9.34 0.47
N LEU A 392 4.18 10.10 -0.63
CA LEU A 392 5.09 11.24 -0.87
C LEU A 392 4.97 12.32 0.21
N TYR A 393 3.75 12.68 0.64
CA TYR A 393 3.53 13.65 1.71
C TYR A 393 4.21 13.23 3.03
N ILE A 394 4.13 11.94 3.38
CA ILE A 394 4.79 11.38 4.58
C ILE A 394 6.32 11.26 4.38
N ARG A 395 6.77 10.79 3.20
CA ARG A 395 8.20 10.59 2.87
C ARG A 395 8.96 11.93 2.87
N TRP A 396 8.35 12.97 2.30
CA TRP A 396 8.91 14.31 2.19
C TRP A 396 8.57 15.22 3.39
N GLY A 397 7.72 14.80 4.32
CA GLY A 397 7.35 15.59 5.51
C GLY A 397 6.56 16.86 5.21
N LEU A 398 5.63 16.81 4.24
CA LEU A 398 4.90 17.97 3.74
C LEU A 398 3.69 18.35 4.60
N GLU A 399 3.46 19.66 4.74
CA GLU A 399 2.20 20.20 5.24
C GLU A 399 1.13 20.19 4.13
N LEU A 400 0.05 19.42 4.32
CA LEU A 400 -0.97 19.19 3.29
C LEU A 400 -1.69 20.47 2.83
N SER A 401 -1.83 21.46 3.70
CA SER A 401 -2.43 22.78 3.44
C SER A 401 -1.74 23.55 2.30
N ASN A 402 -0.46 23.25 2.05
CA ASN A 402 0.39 23.85 1.03
C ASN A 402 0.46 23.02 -0.27
N VAL A 403 -0.35 21.96 -0.38
CA VAL A 403 -0.49 21.18 -1.62
C VAL A 403 -1.74 21.63 -2.37
N ILE A 404 -1.60 21.83 -3.68
CA ILE A 404 -2.67 22.20 -4.61
C ILE A 404 -2.79 21.07 -5.63
N THR A 405 -3.93 20.38 -5.65
CA THR A 405 -4.21 19.28 -6.58
C THR A 405 -5.12 19.75 -7.71
N PHE A 406 -4.66 19.61 -8.95
CA PHE A 406 -5.42 19.88 -10.16
C PHE A 406 -6.00 18.58 -10.70
N VAL A 407 -7.30 18.56 -10.99
CA VAL A 407 -8.05 17.41 -11.52
C VAL A 407 -9.02 17.88 -12.61
N GLY A 408 -9.43 16.98 -13.50
CA GLY A 408 -10.49 17.24 -14.46
C GLY A 408 -11.87 17.24 -13.80
N GLU A 409 -12.90 17.50 -14.60
CA GLU A 409 -14.29 17.51 -14.13
C GLU A 409 -14.86 16.10 -14.06
N CYS A 410 -14.52 15.22 -15.01
CA CYS A 410 -15.13 13.90 -15.16
C CYS A 410 -14.16 12.73 -15.39
N GLY A 411 -12.84 12.96 -15.32
CA GLY A 411 -11.80 11.99 -15.66
C GLY A 411 -11.86 10.64 -14.92
N ASP A 412 -11.40 9.57 -15.61
CA ASP A 412 -11.50 8.16 -15.19
C ASP A 412 -11.11 7.93 -13.72
N THR A 413 -9.95 8.46 -13.31
CA THR A 413 -9.31 8.19 -12.01
C THR A 413 -9.21 9.44 -11.13
N ASP A 414 -9.77 10.58 -11.55
CA ASP A 414 -9.77 11.85 -10.81
C ASP A 414 -10.53 11.72 -9.48
N TYR A 415 -11.49 10.79 -9.46
CA TYR A 415 -12.35 10.47 -8.32
C TYR A 415 -11.75 9.47 -7.31
N GLU A 416 -10.55 8.95 -7.53
CA GLU A 416 -9.93 7.95 -6.64
C GLU A 416 -9.28 8.55 -5.38
N GLY A 417 -10.04 9.42 -4.69
CA GLY A 417 -9.66 10.02 -3.41
C GLY A 417 -8.76 11.25 -3.51
N LEU A 418 -8.64 11.87 -4.70
CA LEU A 418 -7.83 13.07 -4.94
C LEU A 418 -8.56 14.38 -4.63
N LEU A 419 -9.88 14.43 -4.83
CA LEU A 419 -10.65 15.67 -4.72
C LEU A 419 -10.86 16.17 -3.27
N GLY A 420 -10.88 15.26 -2.28
CA GLY A 420 -11.16 15.57 -0.88
C GLY A 420 -9.94 15.35 0.03
N GLY A 421 -9.66 16.32 0.91
CA GLY A 421 -8.57 16.24 1.88
C GLY A 421 -8.34 17.57 2.61
N VAL A 422 -7.17 17.66 3.27
CA VAL A 422 -6.66 18.90 3.88
C VAL A 422 -5.97 19.80 2.85
N HIS A 423 -5.53 19.21 1.73
CA HIS A 423 -5.01 19.93 0.57
C HIS A 423 -6.10 20.73 -0.15
N LYS A 424 -5.67 21.67 -0.98
CA LYS A 424 -6.54 22.48 -1.84
C LYS A 424 -6.70 21.78 -3.19
N THR A 425 -7.90 21.86 -3.78
CA THR A 425 -8.23 21.20 -5.05
C THR A 425 -8.77 22.22 -6.04
N VAL A 426 -8.20 22.25 -7.24
CA VAL A 426 -8.70 23.02 -8.39
C VAL A 426 -9.26 22.04 -9.42
N ILE A 427 -10.57 22.10 -9.64
CA ILE A 427 -11.29 21.29 -10.64
C ILE A 427 -11.32 22.08 -11.95
N LEU A 428 -10.74 21.53 -13.01
CA LEU A 428 -10.70 22.13 -14.34
C LEU A 428 -11.93 21.69 -15.14
N LYS A 429 -12.87 22.62 -15.33
CA LYS A 429 -14.11 22.32 -16.08
C LYS A 429 -13.86 22.06 -17.56
N GLY A 430 -14.68 21.19 -18.12
CA GLY A 430 -14.64 20.81 -19.53
C GLY A 430 -13.52 19.86 -19.95
N ILE A 431 -12.80 19.23 -19.00
CA ILE A 431 -11.77 18.20 -19.27
C ILE A 431 -12.20 16.86 -18.67
N GLY A 432 -12.01 15.78 -19.44
CA GLY A 432 -12.30 14.40 -19.04
C GLY A 432 -13.78 14.03 -19.24
N ASN A 433 -14.44 14.64 -20.22
CA ASN A 433 -15.90 14.56 -20.37
C ASN A 433 -16.39 13.24 -20.97
N ASP A 434 -15.62 12.55 -21.80
CA ASP A 434 -16.07 11.28 -22.41
C ASP A 434 -16.10 10.13 -21.38
N ALA A 435 -15.28 10.21 -20.33
CA ALA A 435 -15.29 9.29 -19.18
C ALA A 435 -16.63 9.25 -18.42
N LEU A 436 -17.53 10.24 -18.60
CA LEU A 436 -18.89 10.23 -18.06
C LEU A 436 -19.66 8.93 -18.35
N LYS A 437 -19.40 8.29 -19.51
CA LYS A 437 -20.09 7.04 -19.89
C LYS A 437 -19.77 5.88 -18.96
N LEU A 438 -18.48 5.68 -18.63
CA LEU A 438 -18.03 4.63 -17.69
C LEU A 438 -18.53 4.89 -16.26
N HIS A 439 -18.63 6.17 -15.90
CA HIS A 439 -19.06 6.63 -14.59
C HIS A 439 -20.57 6.81 -14.42
N SER A 440 -21.37 6.66 -15.49
CA SER A 440 -22.83 6.70 -15.45
C SER A 440 -23.45 5.69 -14.48
N ASN A 441 -22.81 4.53 -14.31
CA ASN A 441 -23.21 3.44 -13.41
C ASN A 441 -22.68 3.57 -11.98
N ARG A 442 -22.34 4.79 -11.51
CA ARG A 442 -21.99 5.04 -10.10
C ARG A 442 -23.15 4.66 -9.18
N SER A 443 -22.85 3.93 -8.11
CA SER A 443 -23.84 3.53 -7.10
C SER A 443 -24.12 4.60 -6.03
N TYR A 444 -23.72 5.86 -6.27
CA TYR A 444 -23.95 7.01 -5.40
C TYR A 444 -23.87 8.32 -6.22
N PRO A 445 -24.67 9.35 -5.88
CA PRO A 445 -24.46 10.72 -6.34
C PRO A 445 -23.08 11.26 -5.94
N LEU A 446 -22.47 12.08 -6.81
CA LEU A 446 -21.11 12.59 -6.59
C LEU A 446 -21.02 13.53 -5.37
N GLU A 447 -22.06 14.32 -5.16
CA GLU A 447 -22.28 15.20 -4.01
C GLU A 447 -22.29 14.49 -2.64
N HIS A 448 -22.50 13.16 -2.60
CA HIS A 448 -22.38 12.37 -1.36
C HIS A 448 -20.92 12.09 -0.97
N VAL A 449 -19.96 12.31 -1.87
CA VAL A 449 -18.53 11.99 -1.68
C VAL A 449 -17.65 13.24 -1.78
N LEU A 450 -18.08 14.26 -2.54
CA LEU A 450 -17.36 15.52 -2.70
C LEU A 450 -18.04 16.67 -1.93
N PRO A 451 -17.39 17.27 -0.92
CA PRO A 451 -17.90 18.46 -0.26
C PRO A 451 -17.66 19.70 -1.14
N PHE A 452 -18.46 19.88 -2.19
CA PHE A 452 -18.33 21.01 -3.12
C PHE A 452 -18.44 22.39 -2.44
N ASN A 453 -19.05 22.45 -1.25
CA ASN A 453 -19.12 23.65 -0.41
C ASN A 453 -17.88 23.87 0.49
N SER A 454 -16.81 23.10 0.30
CA SER A 454 -15.56 23.22 1.05
C SER A 454 -14.73 24.41 0.55
N PRO A 455 -14.17 25.27 1.43
CA PRO A 455 -13.29 26.37 1.04
C PRO A 455 -11.98 25.90 0.40
N ASN A 456 -11.63 24.61 0.53
CA ASN A 456 -10.47 24.02 -0.12
C ASN A 456 -10.72 23.63 -1.58
N ILE A 457 -11.96 23.64 -2.09
CA ILE A 457 -12.29 23.18 -3.45
C ILE A 457 -12.78 24.38 -4.28
N VAL A 458 -12.12 24.64 -5.41
CA VAL A 458 -12.52 25.66 -6.38
C VAL A 458 -12.68 25.04 -7.77
N GLN A 459 -13.72 25.45 -8.48
CA GLN A 459 -13.95 25.06 -9.88
C GLN A 459 -13.48 26.21 -10.80
N ALA A 460 -12.44 25.96 -11.59
CA ALA A 460 -12.05 26.85 -12.68
C ALA A 460 -13.11 26.79 -13.80
N LYS A 461 -13.35 27.89 -14.53
CA LYS A 461 -14.36 27.90 -15.61
C LYS A 461 -13.90 27.11 -16.85
N GLY A 462 -12.59 26.96 -17.02
CA GLY A 462 -11.94 26.13 -18.03
C GLY A 462 -10.44 25.98 -17.73
N CYS A 463 -9.67 25.56 -18.72
CA CYS A 463 -8.22 25.38 -18.64
C CYS A 463 -7.45 26.40 -19.52
N CYS A 464 -7.74 27.69 -19.34
CA CYS A 464 -6.85 28.77 -19.79
C CYS A 464 -6.00 29.28 -18.62
N ASN A 465 -4.91 30.01 -18.91
CA ASN A 465 -4.02 30.53 -17.87
C ASN A 465 -4.76 31.45 -16.88
N GLU A 466 -5.67 32.29 -17.41
CA GLU A 466 -6.45 33.26 -16.65
C GLU A 466 -7.39 32.59 -15.64
N ASP A 467 -8.18 31.58 -16.04
CA ASP A 467 -9.07 30.84 -15.14
C ASP A 467 -8.30 30.07 -14.06
N VAL A 468 -7.16 29.47 -14.42
CA VAL A 468 -6.30 28.76 -13.46
C VAL A 468 -5.66 29.73 -12.47
N ARG A 469 -5.15 30.88 -12.93
CA ARG A 469 -4.56 31.92 -12.09
C ARG A 469 -5.59 32.56 -11.16
N ALA A 470 -6.79 32.87 -11.65
CA ALA A 470 -7.88 33.38 -10.83
C ALA A 470 -8.33 32.35 -9.77
N SER A 471 -8.34 31.06 -10.11
CA SER A 471 -8.61 29.99 -9.15
C SER A 471 -7.52 29.90 -8.06
N LEU A 472 -6.25 30.07 -8.43
CA LEU A 472 -5.10 30.10 -7.51
C LEU A 472 -5.07 31.33 -6.59
N GLN A 473 -5.58 32.47 -7.07
CA GLN A 473 -5.79 33.67 -6.25
C GLN A 473 -6.95 33.47 -5.26
N ASN A 474 -8.07 32.90 -5.70
CA ASN A 474 -9.24 32.61 -4.84
C ASN A 474 -8.90 31.67 -3.67
N ILE A 475 -8.04 30.66 -3.88
CA ILE A 475 -7.54 29.78 -2.80
C ILE A 475 -6.34 30.37 -2.02
N GLY A 476 -5.96 31.63 -2.26
CA GLY A 476 -4.91 32.34 -1.52
C GLY A 476 -3.50 31.79 -1.69
N VAL A 477 -3.18 31.22 -2.86
CA VAL A 477 -1.84 30.65 -3.17
C VAL A 477 -0.98 31.64 -3.95
N ILE A 478 -1.59 32.40 -4.86
CA ILE A 478 -0.99 33.54 -5.57
C ILE A 478 -1.66 34.82 -5.05
N LYS A 479 -0.94 35.94 -5.01
CA LYS A 479 -1.49 37.26 -4.65
C LYS A 479 -2.15 37.93 -5.88
N GLU A 480 -2.95 38.96 -5.63
CA GLU A 480 -3.45 39.85 -6.70
C GLU A 480 -2.30 40.59 -7.39
#